data_AF-A0A381ZG93-F1
#
_entry.id   AF-A0A381ZG93-F1
#
_cell.length_a   1.000
_cell.length_b   1.000
_cell.length_c   1.000
_cell.angle_alpha   90.00
_cell.angle_beta   90.00
_cell.angle_gamma   90.00
#
_symmetry.space_group_name_H-M   'P 1'
#
loop_
_entity.id
_entity.type
_entity.pdbx_description
1 polymer ?
#
loop_
_entity_poly.entity_id
_entity_poly.type
_entity_poly.pdbx_seq_one_letter_code
_entity_poly.pdbx_strand_id
1 'polypeptide(L)'
;MIAPTLLEDESMRVSCLQENLAKGLGIVGRAVATRTTLPITQNVLISTDQGRLKLAATNLEIAITTWIGANVEEEGSISVPARLLSEFVNSLPSDTIDIVGSDSPKSIQVKCGTFDAKINGTDAEEFPPIPSVSGGLGFTAPSKILKAALDRTIFAAATEESRPVLTGIKIEIESDKLTLAAADGFRLAVYSAEIETSVK
;
A
#
# COMPACT_ATOMS: atom_id res chain seq x y z
N MET A 1 2.55 20.49 -38.16
CA MET A 1 2.49 20.00 -36.77
C MET A 1 1.35 19.01 -36.71
N ILE A 2 1.67 17.73 -36.67
CA ILE A 2 0.66 16.66 -36.58
C ILE A 2 0.31 16.55 -35.10
N ALA A 3 -0.95 16.85 -34.74
CA ALA A 3 -1.45 16.57 -33.40
C ALA A 3 -1.28 15.07 -33.10
N PRO A 4 -0.90 14.66 -31.88
CA PRO A 4 -0.84 13.24 -31.58
C PRO A 4 -2.25 12.68 -31.71
N THR A 5 -2.39 11.68 -32.57
CA THR A 5 -3.61 10.88 -32.69
C THR A 5 -3.89 10.27 -31.32
N LEU A 6 -4.94 10.71 -30.64
CA LEU A 6 -5.47 10.02 -29.47
C LEU A 6 -5.81 8.60 -29.93
N LEU A 7 -5.09 7.60 -29.40
CA LEU A 7 -5.44 6.21 -29.62
C LEU A 7 -6.76 5.98 -28.88
N GLU A 8 -7.80 5.55 -29.59
CA GLU A 8 -9.20 5.44 -29.13
C GLU A 8 -9.44 4.43 -27.97
N ASP A 9 -8.40 4.06 -27.23
CA ASP A 9 -8.39 2.95 -26.28
C ASP A 9 -7.59 3.26 -24.99
N GLU A 10 -7.29 4.53 -24.72
CA GLU A 10 -6.57 4.97 -23.51
C GLU A 10 -7.52 5.13 -22.33
N SER A 11 -7.27 4.40 -21.24
CA SER A 11 -8.16 4.34 -20.06
C SER A 11 -7.55 4.92 -18.78
N MET A 12 -6.32 5.45 -18.87
CA MET A 12 -5.59 6.14 -17.81
C MET A 12 -4.37 6.81 -18.44
N ARG A 13 -4.02 8.04 -18.01
CA ARG A 13 -2.75 8.67 -18.37
C ARG A 13 -2.21 9.47 -17.20
N VAL A 14 -1.08 9.01 -16.65
CA VAL A 14 -0.42 9.65 -15.53
C VAL A 14 1.09 9.65 -15.71
N SER A 15 1.77 10.65 -15.15
CA SER A 15 3.23 10.64 -15.04
C SER A 15 3.69 10.95 -13.61
N CYS A 16 4.78 10.32 -13.17
CA CYS A 16 5.31 10.51 -11.83
C CYS A 16 6.81 10.25 -11.78
N LEU A 17 7.49 10.72 -10.73
CA LEU A 17 8.90 10.41 -10.54
C LEU A 17 9.09 8.93 -10.18
N GLN A 18 10.10 8.30 -10.77
CA GLN A 18 10.45 6.91 -10.48
C GLN A 18 10.62 6.63 -8.98
N GLU A 19 11.29 7.54 -8.26
CA GLU A 19 11.50 7.41 -6.81
C GLU A 19 10.19 7.38 -6.01
N ASN A 20 9.19 8.14 -6.45
CA ASN A 20 7.88 8.21 -5.79
C ASN A 20 7.11 6.91 -6.02
N LEU A 21 7.10 6.42 -7.25
CA LEU A 21 6.44 5.15 -7.59
C LEU A 21 7.11 3.97 -6.90
N ALA A 22 8.45 3.88 -6.94
CA ALA A 22 9.22 2.84 -6.26
C ALA A 22 8.93 2.82 -4.75
N LYS A 23 8.93 4.00 -4.11
CA LYS A 23 8.59 4.15 -2.68
C LYS A 23 7.15 3.72 -2.39
N GLY A 24 6.19 4.16 -3.21
CA GLY A 24 4.79 3.81 -3.08
C GLY A 24 4.56 2.30 -3.18
N LEU A 25 5.15 1.66 -4.19
CA LEU A 25 5.14 0.22 -4.39
C LEU A 25 5.79 -0.54 -3.23
N GLY A 26 6.90 -0.04 -2.69
CA GLY A 26 7.55 -0.62 -1.51
C GLY A 26 6.70 -0.54 -0.23
N ILE A 27 5.83 0.46 -0.12
CA ILE A 27 4.88 0.60 1.01
C ILE A 27 3.74 -0.41 0.86
N VAL A 28 3.02 -0.38 -0.26
CA VAL A 28 1.84 -1.25 -0.46
C VAL A 28 2.24 -2.71 -0.67
N GLY A 29 3.44 -2.98 -1.20
CA GLY A 29 4.00 -4.32 -1.39
C GLY A 29 4.01 -5.18 -0.12
N ARG A 30 4.02 -4.54 1.07
CA ARG A 30 3.94 -5.25 2.37
C ARG A 30 2.59 -5.93 2.62
N ALA A 31 1.53 -5.53 1.91
CA ALA A 31 0.21 -6.13 1.98
C ALA A 31 -0.10 -7.05 0.78
N VAL A 32 0.85 -7.25 -0.14
CA VAL A 32 0.67 -8.17 -1.27
C VAL A 32 0.78 -9.62 -0.79
N ALA A 33 -0.15 -10.47 -1.21
CA ALA A 33 -0.13 -11.88 -0.83
C ALA A 33 1.05 -12.62 -1.48
N THR A 34 1.84 -13.33 -0.67
CA THR A 34 2.98 -14.13 -1.15
C THR A 34 2.58 -15.56 -1.57
N ARG A 35 1.57 -16.13 -0.89
CA ARG A 35 0.95 -17.42 -1.20
C ARG A 35 -0.55 -17.27 -1.01
N THR A 36 -1.33 -17.57 -2.04
CA THR A 36 -2.78 -17.31 -2.06
C THR A 36 -3.49 -18.20 -3.07
N THR A 37 -4.74 -18.52 -2.79
CA THR A 37 -5.66 -19.16 -3.75
C THR A 37 -6.41 -18.14 -4.61
N LEU A 38 -6.28 -16.84 -4.30
CA LEU A 38 -6.89 -15.72 -5.01
C LEU A 38 -5.80 -14.87 -5.68
N PRO A 39 -5.39 -15.17 -6.93
CA PRO A 39 -4.22 -14.55 -7.57
C PRO A 39 -4.24 -13.03 -7.66
N ILE A 40 -5.43 -12.40 -7.72
CA ILE A 40 -5.54 -10.93 -7.76
C ILE A 40 -5.02 -10.24 -6.48
N THR A 41 -4.89 -10.96 -5.36
CA THR A 41 -4.23 -10.45 -4.14
C THR A 41 -2.69 -10.37 -4.28
N GLN A 42 -2.14 -10.86 -5.38
CA GLN A 42 -0.74 -10.65 -5.78
C GLN A 42 -0.54 -9.39 -6.63
N ASN A 43 -1.63 -8.70 -6.96
CA ASN A 43 -1.61 -7.44 -7.70
C ASN A 43 -1.53 -6.24 -6.76
N VAL A 44 -1.18 -5.10 -7.36
CA VAL A 44 -1.41 -3.77 -6.81
C VAL A 44 -2.52 -3.12 -7.62
N LEU A 45 -3.49 -2.54 -6.92
CA LEU A 45 -4.50 -1.67 -7.51
C LEU A 45 -3.90 -0.28 -7.67
N ILE A 46 -3.93 0.23 -8.90
CA ILE A 46 -3.52 1.58 -9.27
C ILE A 46 -4.77 2.35 -9.66
N SER A 47 -4.99 3.52 -9.07
CA SER A 47 -6.07 4.40 -9.46
C SER A 47 -5.71 5.87 -9.26
N THR A 48 -6.40 6.75 -9.95
CA THR A 48 -6.29 8.19 -9.72
C THR A 48 -7.25 8.63 -8.62
N ASP A 49 -6.79 9.50 -7.72
CA ASP A 49 -7.62 10.03 -6.64
C ASP A 49 -7.17 11.46 -6.27
N GLN A 50 -8.05 12.43 -6.51
CA GLN A 50 -7.83 13.86 -6.22
C GLN A 50 -6.49 14.39 -6.78
N GLY A 51 -6.21 14.10 -8.06
CA GLY A 51 -4.99 14.54 -8.74
C GLY A 51 -3.71 13.83 -8.29
N ARG A 52 -3.80 12.69 -7.60
CA ARG A 52 -2.68 11.86 -7.17
C ARG A 52 -2.84 10.44 -7.68
N LEU A 53 -1.73 9.70 -7.72
CA LEU A 53 -1.78 8.26 -7.96
C LEU A 53 -1.93 7.53 -6.61
N LYS A 54 -3.05 6.82 -6.47
CA LYS A 54 -3.36 5.95 -5.35
C LYS A 54 -2.90 4.53 -5.68
N LEU A 55 -2.14 3.94 -4.78
CA LEU A 55 -1.72 2.55 -4.84
C LEU A 55 -2.36 1.82 -3.65
N ALA A 56 -2.90 0.63 -3.89
CA ALA A 56 -3.44 -0.21 -2.84
C ALA A 56 -3.08 -1.68 -3.05
N ALA A 57 -2.83 -2.38 -1.95
CA ALA A 57 -2.66 -3.83 -1.95
C ALA A 57 -3.33 -4.43 -0.71
N THR A 58 -3.76 -5.68 -0.82
CA THR A 58 -4.38 -6.42 0.28
C THR A 58 -4.13 -7.92 0.15
N ASN A 59 -3.92 -8.58 1.29
CA ASN A 59 -3.87 -10.04 1.41
C ASN A 59 -5.11 -10.58 2.12
N LEU A 60 -6.18 -9.78 2.22
CA LEU A 60 -7.45 -10.02 2.94
C LEU A 60 -7.37 -9.94 4.46
N GLU A 61 -6.18 -9.91 5.05
CA GLU A 61 -5.97 -9.67 6.49
C GLU A 61 -5.53 -8.24 6.78
N ILE A 62 -4.63 -7.72 5.94
CA ILE A 62 -4.15 -6.36 5.96
C ILE A 62 -4.36 -5.72 4.60
N ALA A 63 -4.71 -4.43 4.62
CA ALA A 63 -4.77 -3.59 3.44
C ALA A 63 -3.90 -2.36 3.67
N ILE A 64 -3.05 -2.02 2.69
CA ILE A 64 -2.23 -0.82 2.73
C ILE A 64 -2.56 0.02 1.50
N THR A 65 -2.87 1.28 1.74
CA THR A 65 -3.09 2.28 0.70
C THR A 65 -2.09 3.42 0.88
N THR A 66 -1.56 3.93 -0.22
CA THR A 66 -0.71 5.12 -0.22
C THR A 66 -1.01 5.98 -1.44
N TRP A 67 -0.70 7.28 -1.33
CA TRP A 67 -0.83 8.23 -2.42
C TRP A 67 0.55 8.80 -2.72
N ILE A 68 0.86 8.88 -3.99
CA ILE A 68 2.09 9.51 -4.48
C ILE A 68 1.75 10.69 -5.39
N GLY A 69 2.64 11.68 -5.43
CA GLY A 69 2.52 12.79 -6.36
C GLY A 69 2.64 12.29 -7.81
N ALA A 70 1.70 12.70 -8.65
CA ALA A 70 1.67 12.40 -10.08
C ALA A 70 1.01 13.58 -10.82
N ASN A 71 1.36 13.75 -12.09
CA ASN A 71 0.55 14.52 -13.03
C ASN A 71 -0.51 13.59 -13.61
N VAL A 72 -1.79 13.94 -13.43
CA VAL A 72 -2.91 13.15 -13.94
C VAL A 72 -3.50 13.88 -15.13
N GLU A 73 -3.34 13.32 -16.31
CA GLU A 73 -3.91 13.85 -17.56
C GLU A 73 -5.26 13.18 -17.84
N GLU A 74 -5.36 11.87 -17.61
CA GLU A 74 -6.59 11.11 -17.72
C GLU A 74 -6.76 10.21 -16.49
N GLU A 75 -7.91 10.37 -15.82
CA GLU A 75 -8.28 9.54 -14.68
C GLU A 75 -8.53 8.10 -15.10
N GLY A 76 -8.27 7.16 -14.20
CA GLY A 76 -8.48 5.74 -14.49
C GLY A 76 -8.12 4.82 -13.34
N SER A 77 -8.30 3.52 -13.56
CA SER A 77 -7.88 2.49 -12.61
C SER A 77 -7.60 1.15 -13.28
N ILE A 78 -6.66 0.39 -12.69
CA ILE A 78 -6.27 -0.94 -13.14
C ILE A 78 -5.58 -1.72 -12.01
N SER A 79 -5.76 -3.05 -12.00
CA SER A 79 -5.02 -3.96 -11.13
C SER A 79 -3.91 -4.65 -11.93
N VAL A 80 -2.66 -4.62 -11.45
CA VAL A 80 -1.50 -5.21 -12.15
C VAL A 80 -0.60 -6.02 -11.23
N PRO A 81 0.12 -7.05 -11.73
CA PRO A 81 1.01 -7.87 -10.91
C PRO A 81 2.06 -7.04 -10.16
N ALA A 82 1.98 -7.01 -8.82
CA ALA A 82 2.74 -6.07 -8.01
C ALA A 82 4.25 -6.33 -8.13
N ARG A 83 4.64 -7.61 -8.17
CA ARG A 83 6.05 -8.01 -8.29
C ARG A 83 6.66 -7.54 -9.61
N LEU A 84 5.97 -7.79 -10.73
CA LEU A 84 6.46 -7.42 -12.06
C LEU A 84 6.61 -5.90 -12.18
N LEU A 85 5.60 -5.14 -11.76
CA LEU A 85 5.67 -3.68 -11.77
C LEU A 85 6.79 -3.17 -10.87
N SER A 86 6.91 -3.70 -9.65
CA SER A 86 7.95 -3.26 -8.70
C SER A 86 9.35 -3.56 -9.20
N GLU A 87 9.60 -4.76 -9.75
CA GLU A 87 10.90 -5.13 -10.31
C GLU A 87 11.26 -4.22 -11.50
N PHE A 88 10.29 -3.97 -12.41
CA PHE A 88 10.51 -3.06 -13.53
C PHE A 88 10.83 -1.65 -13.05
N VAL A 89 9.98 -1.04 -12.21
CA VAL A 89 10.16 0.32 -11.70
C VAL A 89 11.50 0.48 -10.97
N ASN A 90 11.94 -0.50 -10.19
CA ASN A 90 13.23 -0.45 -9.50
C ASN A 90 14.45 -0.58 -10.44
N SER A 91 14.26 -1.09 -11.66
CA SER A 91 15.31 -1.17 -12.68
C SER A 91 15.47 0.10 -13.51
N LEU A 92 14.50 1.03 -13.44
CA LEU A 92 14.49 2.26 -14.21
C LEU A 92 15.46 3.31 -13.64
N PRO A 93 15.97 4.23 -14.47
CA PRO A 93 16.71 5.37 -13.98
C PRO A 93 15.83 6.29 -13.12
N SER A 94 16.46 7.13 -12.29
CA SER A 94 15.77 8.14 -11.49
C SER A 94 15.32 9.30 -12.39
N ASP A 95 14.19 9.10 -13.06
CA ASP A 95 13.58 10.05 -13.99
C ASP A 95 12.03 9.93 -13.94
N THR A 96 11.35 10.63 -14.84
CA THR A 96 9.89 10.60 -14.99
C THR A 96 9.45 9.30 -15.65
N ILE A 97 8.45 8.66 -15.05
CA ILE A 97 7.73 7.51 -15.59
C ILE A 97 6.38 7.98 -16.12
N ASP A 98 6.11 7.67 -17.37
CA ASP A 98 4.79 7.80 -17.99
C ASP A 98 4.06 6.46 -17.92
N ILE A 99 2.81 6.47 -17.47
CA ILE A 99 1.93 5.31 -17.40
C ILE A 99 0.68 5.60 -18.23
N VAL A 100 0.41 4.73 -19.21
CA VAL A 100 -0.78 4.81 -20.06
C VAL A 100 -1.55 3.50 -19.97
N GLY A 101 -2.82 3.55 -19.57
CA GLY A 101 -3.73 2.42 -19.50
C GLY A 101 -4.38 2.13 -20.85
N SER A 102 -4.70 0.86 -21.10
CA SER A 102 -5.48 0.41 -22.25
C SER A 102 -6.49 -0.64 -21.83
N ASP A 103 -7.71 -0.60 -22.39
CA ASP A 103 -8.79 -1.53 -22.04
C ASP A 103 -8.87 -2.75 -22.97
N SER A 104 -8.28 -2.68 -24.18
CA SER A 104 -8.37 -3.76 -25.18
C SER A 104 -6.99 -4.23 -25.71
N PRO A 105 -6.27 -5.13 -25.00
CA PRO A 105 -6.61 -5.76 -23.72
C PRO A 105 -6.18 -4.93 -22.51
N LYS A 106 -6.85 -5.16 -21.36
CA LYS A 106 -6.58 -4.50 -20.07
C LYS A 106 -5.08 -4.57 -19.71
N SER A 107 -4.40 -3.43 -19.78
CA SER A 107 -2.95 -3.35 -19.59
C SER A 107 -2.51 -1.92 -19.28
N ILE A 108 -1.26 -1.77 -18.83
CA ILE A 108 -0.56 -0.50 -18.80
C ILE A 108 0.71 -0.57 -19.64
N GLN A 109 1.02 0.54 -20.31
CA GLN A 109 2.35 0.84 -20.80
C GLN A 109 3.08 1.69 -19.76
N VAL A 110 4.29 1.29 -19.38
CA VAL A 110 5.14 2.01 -18.43
C VAL A 110 6.44 2.40 -19.14
N LYS A 111 6.66 3.70 -19.30
CA LYS A 111 7.79 4.23 -20.07
C LYS A 111 8.65 5.17 -19.24
N CYS A 112 9.96 5.09 -19.40
CA CYS A 112 10.93 5.97 -18.75
C CYS A 112 12.15 6.12 -19.66
N GLY A 113 12.29 7.26 -20.34
CA GLY A 113 13.33 7.46 -21.36
C GLY A 113 13.23 6.41 -22.48
N THR A 114 14.27 5.59 -22.64
CA THR A 114 14.33 4.49 -23.63
C THR A 114 13.71 3.18 -23.14
N PHE A 115 13.37 3.09 -21.86
CA PHE A 115 12.75 1.89 -21.28
C PHE A 115 11.25 1.94 -21.50
N ASP A 116 10.69 0.82 -21.93
CA ASP A 116 9.30 0.72 -22.32
C ASP A 116 8.79 -0.70 -22.06
N ALA A 117 7.77 -0.85 -21.22
CA ALA A 117 7.20 -2.15 -20.88
C ALA A 117 5.68 -2.12 -20.89
N LYS A 118 5.09 -3.15 -21.51
CA LYS A 118 3.66 -3.43 -21.41
C LYS A 118 3.44 -4.45 -20.29
N ILE A 119 2.57 -4.13 -19.34
CA ILE A 119 2.17 -5.01 -18.25
C ILE A 119 0.68 -5.28 -18.38
N ASN A 120 0.32 -6.55 -18.57
CA ASN A 120 -1.07 -6.98 -18.57
C ASN A 120 -1.66 -6.85 -17.16
N GLY A 121 -2.90 -6.36 -17.09
CA GLY A 121 -3.64 -6.19 -15.85
C GLY A 121 -5.00 -6.87 -15.90
N THR A 122 -5.78 -6.61 -14.86
CA THR A 122 -7.19 -6.99 -14.75
C THR A 122 -8.01 -5.75 -14.44
N ASP A 123 -9.34 -5.88 -14.50
CA ASP A 123 -10.20 -4.79 -14.09
C ASP A 123 -9.95 -4.43 -12.61
N ALA A 124 -10.05 -3.13 -12.31
CA ALA A 124 -9.97 -2.64 -10.95
C ALA A 124 -11.16 -3.12 -10.11
N GLU A 125 -12.33 -3.32 -10.73
CA GLU A 125 -13.55 -3.81 -10.05
C GLU A 125 -13.41 -5.26 -9.56
N GLU A 126 -12.53 -6.05 -10.16
CA GLU A 126 -12.21 -7.41 -9.69
C GLU A 126 -11.33 -7.39 -8.44
N PHE A 127 -10.64 -6.28 -8.16
CA PHE A 127 -9.75 -6.18 -7.02
C PHE A 127 -10.55 -6.21 -5.70
N PRO A 128 -10.10 -6.97 -4.67
CA PRO A 128 -10.85 -7.06 -3.43
C PRO A 128 -11.12 -5.67 -2.81
N PRO A 129 -12.32 -5.42 -2.27
CA PRO A 129 -12.64 -4.14 -1.68
C PRO A 129 -11.68 -3.84 -0.53
N ILE A 130 -11.09 -2.64 -0.54
CA ILE A 130 -10.27 -2.17 0.57
C ILE A 130 -11.23 -1.76 1.70
N PRO A 131 -11.16 -2.39 2.88
CA PRO A 131 -12.07 -2.08 3.97
C PRO A 131 -11.85 -0.65 4.47
N SER A 132 -12.94 0.06 4.73
CA SER A 132 -12.92 1.33 5.44
C SER A 132 -13.16 1.10 6.93
N VAL A 133 -12.45 1.86 7.77
CA VAL A 133 -12.69 1.86 9.22
C VAL A 133 -13.59 3.05 9.53
N SER A 134 -14.85 2.77 9.90
CA SER A 134 -15.80 3.79 10.34
C SER A 134 -16.08 3.64 11.84
N GLY A 135 -15.73 4.67 12.62
CA GLY A 135 -15.95 4.69 14.07
C GLY A 135 -14.86 3.99 14.89
N GLY A 136 -15.11 3.84 16.19
CA GLY A 136 -14.12 3.40 17.17
C GLY A 136 -13.40 4.55 17.88
N LEU A 137 -12.54 4.21 18.83
CA LEU A 137 -11.69 5.18 19.53
C LEU A 137 -10.48 5.53 18.67
N GLY A 138 -10.31 6.80 18.32
CA GLY A 138 -9.13 7.32 17.65
C GLY A 138 -8.17 7.99 18.62
N PHE A 139 -6.87 7.91 18.34
CA PHE A 139 -5.86 8.69 19.04
C PHE A 139 -4.82 9.24 18.06
N THR A 140 -4.18 10.33 18.45
CA THR A 140 -3.03 10.88 17.74
C THR A 140 -1.80 10.73 18.64
N ALA A 141 -0.71 10.23 18.07
CA ALA A 141 0.56 10.13 18.78
C ALA A 141 1.73 10.36 17.80
N PRO A 142 2.86 10.91 18.26
CA PRO A 142 4.09 10.95 17.46
C PRO A 142 4.48 9.55 16.99
N SER A 143 4.75 9.38 15.69
CA SER A 143 5.11 8.08 15.09
C SER A 143 6.33 7.43 15.75
N LYS A 144 7.27 8.25 16.24
CA LYS A 144 8.45 7.79 17.00
C LYS A 144 8.06 7.10 18.31
N ILE A 145 7.03 7.59 19.00
CA ILE A 145 6.54 7.00 20.26
C ILE A 145 5.90 5.64 19.98
N LEU A 146 5.00 5.58 19.00
CA LEU A 146 4.36 4.31 18.60
C LEU A 146 5.42 3.28 18.16
N LYS A 147 6.39 3.69 17.33
CA LYS A 147 7.48 2.82 16.91
C LYS A 147 8.28 2.28 18.10
N ALA A 148 8.69 3.17 19.02
CA ALA A 148 9.45 2.76 20.20
C ALA A 148 8.67 1.80 21.09
N ALA A 149 7.35 2.01 21.23
CA ALA A 149 6.48 1.10 21.97
C ALA A 149 6.40 -0.28 21.32
N LEU A 150 6.17 -0.34 19.99
CA LEU A 150 6.15 -1.58 19.22
C LEU A 150 7.49 -2.33 19.33
N ASP A 151 8.62 -1.65 19.13
CA ASP A 151 9.96 -2.26 19.21
C ASP A 151 10.23 -2.87 20.59
N ARG A 152 9.69 -2.28 21.66
CA ARG A 152 9.87 -2.73 23.05
C ARG A 152 8.94 -3.85 23.48
N THR A 153 7.90 -4.17 22.70
CA THR A 153 6.91 -5.19 23.10
C THR A 153 6.79 -6.34 22.11
N ILE A 154 6.99 -6.12 20.81
CA ILE A 154 6.72 -7.12 19.76
C ILE A 154 7.46 -8.43 19.96
N PHE A 155 8.69 -8.39 20.50
CA PHE A 155 9.49 -9.59 20.70
C PHE A 155 8.85 -10.58 21.68
N ALA A 156 7.92 -10.14 22.53
CA ALA A 156 7.22 -10.98 23.49
C ALA A 156 5.91 -11.56 22.93
N ALA A 157 5.48 -11.20 21.72
CA ALA A 157 4.30 -11.81 21.09
C ALA A 157 4.60 -13.27 20.71
N ALA A 158 3.59 -14.14 20.83
CA ALA A 158 3.71 -15.53 20.41
C ALA A 158 3.83 -15.63 18.89
N THR A 159 4.74 -16.50 18.41
CA THR A 159 4.82 -16.87 16.99
C THR A 159 4.01 -18.14 16.67
N GLU A 160 3.60 -18.87 17.71
CA GLU A 160 2.81 -20.10 17.62
C GLU A 160 1.33 -19.76 17.60
N GLU A 161 0.61 -20.26 16.59
CA GLU A 161 -0.83 -20.02 16.43
C GLU A 161 -1.72 -20.87 17.35
N SER A 162 -1.14 -21.69 18.22
CA SER A 162 -1.88 -22.50 19.20
C SER A 162 -2.68 -21.65 20.20
N ARG A 163 -2.27 -20.39 20.43
CA ARG A 163 -2.98 -19.39 21.24
C ARG A 163 -3.05 -18.07 20.47
N PRO A 164 -3.99 -17.91 19.51
CA PRO A 164 -4.04 -16.75 18.62
C PRO A 164 -4.15 -15.40 19.33
N VAL A 165 -4.76 -15.36 20.52
CA VAL A 165 -4.85 -14.12 21.33
C VAL A 165 -3.48 -13.57 21.73
N LEU A 166 -2.44 -14.40 21.75
CA LEU A 166 -1.07 -14.03 22.12
C LEU A 166 -0.18 -13.65 20.93
N THR A 167 -0.65 -13.82 19.69
CA THR A 167 0.14 -13.49 18.50
C THR A 167 0.14 -12.00 18.17
N GLY A 168 -0.71 -11.22 18.85
CA GLY A 168 -0.79 -9.77 18.74
C GLY A 168 -0.14 -9.01 19.89
N ILE A 169 -0.13 -7.68 19.76
CA ILE A 169 0.18 -6.74 20.84
C ILE A 169 -1.14 -6.13 21.31
N LYS A 170 -1.43 -6.22 22.61
CA LYS A 170 -2.52 -5.44 23.22
C LYS A 170 -2.11 -3.97 23.22
N ILE A 171 -2.96 -3.11 22.65
CA ILE A 171 -2.83 -1.66 22.71
C ILE A 171 -3.95 -1.12 23.60
N GLU A 172 -3.58 -0.34 24.60
CA GLU A 172 -4.50 0.30 25.55
C GLU A 172 -4.18 1.78 25.63
N ILE A 173 -5.23 2.61 25.59
CA ILE A 173 -5.12 4.06 25.62
C ILE A 173 -6.01 4.56 26.76
N GLU A 174 -5.40 5.23 27.72
CA GLU A 174 -6.08 5.81 28.87
C GLU A 174 -5.64 7.26 29.01
N SER A 175 -6.56 8.21 28.83
CA SER A 175 -6.29 9.65 28.91
C SER A 175 -5.10 10.07 28.02
N ASP A 176 -3.93 10.33 28.61
CA ASP A 176 -2.67 10.78 28.01
C ASP A 176 -1.59 9.67 27.96
N LYS A 177 -2.00 8.41 28.10
CA LYS A 177 -1.08 7.27 28.19
C LYS A 177 -1.39 6.19 27.17
N LEU A 178 -0.37 5.82 26.39
CA LEU A 178 -0.36 4.66 25.52
C LEU A 178 0.37 3.51 26.21
N THR A 179 -0.30 2.36 26.38
CA THR A 179 0.30 1.14 26.92
C THR A 179 0.22 0.02 25.90
N LEU A 180 1.37 -0.59 25.59
CA LEU A 180 1.49 -1.79 24.78
C LEU A 180 1.90 -2.97 25.66
N ALA A 181 1.29 -4.13 25.43
CA ALA A 181 1.64 -5.37 26.11
C ALA A 181 1.60 -6.58 25.17
N ALA A 182 2.57 -7.48 25.30
CA ALA A 182 2.61 -8.76 24.57
C ALA A 182 3.21 -9.87 25.43
N ALA A 183 2.77 -11.10 25.23
CA ALA A 183 3.23 -12.26 25.98
C ALA A 183 3.15 -13.55 25.13
N ASP A 184 4.05 -14.50 25.40
CA ASP A 184 4.14 -15.80 24.71
C ASP A 184 3.94 -17.00 25.66
N GLY A 185 3.70 -16.71 26.95
CA GLY A 185 3.57 -17.70 28.03
C GLY A 185 4.88 -17.98 28.78
N PHE A 186 6.02 -17.51 28.27
CA PHE A 186 7.32 -17.57 28.97
C PHE A 186 7.75 -16.21 29.47
N ARG A 187 7.35 -15.15 28.78
CA ARG A 187 7.67 -13.77 29.10
C ARG A 187 6.50 -12.84 28.84
N LEU A 188 6.57 -11.67 29.46
CA LEU A 188 5.66 -10.55 29.29
C LEU A 188 6.51 -9.29 29.08
N ALA A 189 6.19 -8.52 28.04
CA ALA A 189 6.72 -7.18 27.86
C ALA A 189 5.59 -6.18 27.96
N VAL A 190 5.77 -5.14 28.78
CA VAL A 190 4.84 -4.01 28.91
C VAL A 190 5.64 -2.73 28.75
N TYR A 191 5.16 -1.84 27.90
CA TYR A 191 5.73 -0.52 27.73
C TYR A 191 4.62 0.53 27.75
N SER A 192 4.86 1.61 28.48
CA SER A 192 3.98 2.78 28.49
C SER A 192 4.73 4.02 28.07
N ALA A 193 4.04 4.90 27.35
CA ALA A 193 4.52 6.22 27.00
C ALA A 193 3.40 7.25 27.17
N GLU A 194 3.78 8.46 27.55
CA GLU A 194 2.89 9.61 27.50
C GLU A 194 2.64 10.01 26.03
N ILE A 195 1.40 10.36 25.72
CA ILE A 195 0.95 10.82 24.42
C ILE A 195 0.07 12.06 24.60
N GLU A 196 0.22 13.04 23.70
CA GLU A 196 -0.71 14.17 23.62
C GLU A 196 -1.99 13.70 22.94
N THR A 197 -2.93 13.18 23.72
CA THR A 197 -4.16 12.64 23.15
C THR A 197 -5.12 13.78 22.82
N SER A 198 -5.30 14.05 21.53
CA SER A 198 -6.59 14.55 21.05
C SER A 198 -7.46 13.32 20.81
N VAL A 199 -8.21 12.87 21.82
CA VAL A 199 -9.20 11.80 21.62
C VAL A 199 -10.23 12.35 20.64
N LYS A 200 -10.42 11.65 19.51
CA LYS A 200 -11.53 11.88 18.58
C LYS A 200 -12.51 10.74 18.68
#